data_AF-A0A5B2XDL6-F1
#
_entry.id   AF-A0A5B2XDL6-F1
#
_cell.length_a   1.000
_cell.length_b   1.000
_cell.length_c   1.000
_cell.angle_alpha   90.00
_cell.angle_beta   90.00
_cell.angle_gamma   90.00
#
_symmetry.space_group_name_H-M   'P 1'
#
loop_
_entity.id
_entity.type
_entity.pdbx_description
1 polymer ?
#
loop_
_entity_poly.entity_id
_entity_poly.type
_entity_poly.pdbx_seq_one_letter_code
_entity_poly.pdbx_strand_id
1 'polypeptide(L)'
;MSRARLSALVRGGHGRPAVLVEAIILLVGTLVFTYFHAAAGKSASAAGANAGTLQSVERALHLDIERTANAWLAGHPALIPPAVYCYRLYYAALLGVLLWVFVRHAEVYLRVRRTLVAMSLLVLPVFWAVPMSPPRFALPGIVDIVAEHDLWGRHDTRDLGNGQNNFSAMPSMHVGWSLWCAYAVWSALRAAHPRAALLAWLFPLVMTAVVITTGNHYVLDVVGSAVLLALAVGVSRLKVLRRSETQGDLRASQRG
;
A
#
# COMPACT_ATOMS: atom_id res chain seq x y z
N MET A 1 33.10 18.13 0.80
CA MET A 1 32.64 16.76 1.17
C MET A 1 33.78 15.77 0.91
N SER A 2 34.14 14.90 1.86
CA SER A 2 35.27 13.95 1.74
C SER A 2 34.96 12.80 0.74
N ARG A 3 35.96 12.40 -0.06
CA ARG A 3 35.90 11.25 -1.00
C ARG A 3 35.41 9.95 -0.34
N ALA A 4 35.62 9.78 0.97
CA ALA A 4 35.15 8.62 1.73
C ALA A 4 33.62 8.59 1.92
N ARG A 5 32.96 9.75 2.06
CA ARG A 5 31.49 9.84 2.13
C ARG A 5 30.84 9.52 0.77
N LEU A 6 31.48 9.97 -0.31
CA LEU A 6 31.07 9.64 -1.68
C LEU A 6 31.21 8.14 -1.98
N SER A 7 32.29 7.49 -1.53
CA SER A 7 32.46 6.05 -1.75
C SER A 7 31.46 5.21 -0.96
N ALA A 8 31.10 5.59 0.27
CA ALA A 8 30.09 4.91 1.07
C ALA A 8 28.66 5.03 0.48
N LEU A 9 28.34 6.19 -0.13
CA LEU A 9 27.07 6.41 -0.84
C LEU A 9 26.90 5.51 -2.07
N VAL A 10 28.03 5.14 -2.71
CA VAL A 10 28.07 4.42 -3.99
C VAL A 10 28.41 2.93 -3.85
N ARG A 11 29.18 2.53 -2.83
CA ARG A 11 29.66 1.13 -2.67
C ARG A 11 28.92 0.32 -1.60
N GLY A 12 28.11 0.95 -0.75
CA GLY A 12 27.44 0.28 0.36
C GLY A 12 28.40 -0.08 1.50
N GLY A 13 27.87 -0.21 2.71
CA GLY A 13 28.62 -0.70 3.89
C GLY A 13 28.40 -2.19 4.12
N HIS A 14 29.09 -2.79 5.09
CA HIS A 14 28.90 -4.19 5.49
C HIS A 14 27.40 -4.47 5.76
N GLY A 15 26.75 -5.18 4.82
CA GLY A 15 25.33 -5.56 4.89
C GLY A 15 24.30 -4.55 4.34
N ARG A 16 24.69 -3.38 3.83
CA ARG A 16 23.76 -2.35 3.29
C ARG A 16 23.98 -2.09 1.79
N PRO A 17 22.92 -2.11 0.96
CA PRO A 17 23.04 -1.66 -0.43
C PRO A 17 23.44 -0.19 -0.49
N ALA A 18 24.11 0.20 -1.57
CA ALA A 18 24.51 1.58 -1.78
C ALA A 18 23.29 2.50 -1.79
N VAL A 19 23.30 3.53 -0.94
CA VAL A 19 22.16 4.45 -0.73
C VAL A 19 21.66 5.03 -2.06
N LEU A 20 22.60 5.45 -2.91
CA LEU A 20 22.26 6.04 -4.21
C LEU A 20 21.57 5.02 -5.13
N VAL A 21 22.09 3.79 -5.18
CA VAL A 21 21.52 2.72 -6.00
C VAL A 21 20.11 2.38 -5.50
N GLU A 22 19.92 2.27 -4.19
CA GLU A 22 18.61 1.95 -3.61
C GLU A 22 17.60 3.09 -3.85
N ALA A 23 18.02 4.34 -3.67
CA ALA A 23 17.19 5.50 -3.98
C ALA A 23 16.78 5.54 -5.44
N ILE A 24 17.71 5.26 -6.37
CA ILE A 24 17.41 5.17 -7.81
C ILE A 24 16.42 4.05 -8.10
N ILE A 25 16.63 2.84 -7.56
CA ILE A 25 15.73 1.71 -7.82
C ILE A 25 14.33 2.00 -7.29
N LEU A 26 14.20 2.56 -6.10
CA LEU A 26 12.90 2.91 -5.52
C LEU A 26 12.24 4.06 -6.27
N LEU A 27 13.01 5.07 -6.69
CA LEU A 27 12.50 6.18 -7.48
C LEU A 27 11.98 5.70 -8.84
N VAL A 28 12.80 4.97 -9.60
CA VAL A 28 12.41 4.41 -10.90
C VAL A 28 11.23 3.47 -10.74
N GLY A 29 11.25 2.58 -9.74
CA GLY A 29 10.13 1.69 -9.46
C GLY A 29 8.83 2.43 -9.14
N THR A 30 8.91 3.51 -8.34
CA THR A 30 7.76 4.35 -8.02
C THR A 30 7.24 5.07 -9.26
N LEU A 31 8.12 5.65 -10.09
CA LEU A 31 7.71 6.34 -11.32
C LEU A 31 7.04 5.38 -12.31
N VAL A 32 7.60 4.18 -12.48
CA VAL A 32 7.02 3.13 -13.33
C VAL A 32 5.66 2.69 -12.78
N PHE A 33 5.55 2.45 -11.47
CA PHE A 33 4.29 2.10 -10.82
C PHE A 33 3.24 3.18 -11.04
N THR A 34 3.56 4.45 -10.75
CA THR A 34 2.65 5.58 -10.92
C THR A 34 2.19 5.73 -12.37
N TYR A 35 3.09 5.55 -13.34
CA TYR A 35 2.75 5.61 -14.76
C TYR A 35 1.73 4.51 -15.14
N PHE A 36 2.00 3.26 -14.80
CA PHE A 36 1.09 2.15 -15.12
C PHE A 36 -0.21 2.20 -14.32
N HIS A 37 -0.16 2.69 -13.08
CA HIS A 37 -1.35 2.89 -12.25
C HIS A 37 -2.25 3.97 -12.83
N ALA A 38 -1.70 5.13 -13.24
CA ALA A 38 -2.46 6.20 -13.88
C ALA A 38 -3.06 5.78 -15.24
N ALA A 39 -2.41 4.84 -15.94
CA ALA A 39 -2.90 4.32 -17.21
C ALA A 39 -4.02 3.27 -17.06
N ALA A 40 -4.19 2.67 -15.87
CA ALA A 40 -5.18 1.63 -15.61
C ALA A 40 -6.61 2.19 -15.48
N GLY A 41 -7.60 1.31 -15.65
CA GLY A 41 -9.00 1.55 -15.27
C GLY A 41 -9.64 2.81 -15.81
N LYS A 42 -9.70 2.99 -17.13
CA LYS A 42 -10.29 4.21 -17.75
C LYS A 42 -11.80 4.15 -18.03
N SER A 43 -12.41 2.96 -17.92
CA SER A 43 -13.84 2.78 -18.22
C SER A 43 -14.69 2.96 -16.96
N ALA A 44 -15.38 4.10 -16.86
CA ALA A 44 -16.32 4.38 -15.77
C ALA A 44 -17.48 3.38 -15.73
N SER A 45 -17.99 2.95 -16.90
CA SER A 45 -19.08 1.97 -16.97
C SER A 45 -18.67 0.59 -16.46
N ALA A 46 -17.50 0.09 -16.88
CA ALA A 46 -16.97 -1.17 -16.37
C ALA A 46 -16.67 -1.09 -14.86
N ALA A 47 -16.10 0.03 -14.41
CA ALA A 47 -15.80 0.27 -13.00
C ALA A 47 -17.07 0.28 -12.13
N GLY A 48 -18.15 0.90 -12.60
CA GLY A 48 -19.45 0.92 -11.94
C GLY A 48 -20.12 -0.46 -11.91
N ALA A 49 -20.05 -1.23 -13.00
CA ALA A 49 -20.59 -2.59 -13.06
C ALA A 49 -19.86 -3.55 -12.10
N ASN A 50 -18.53 -3.47 -12.05
CA ASN A 50 -17.72 -4.23 -11.10
C ASN A 50 -18.04 -3.85 -9.65
N ALA A 51 -18.20 -2.55 -9.38
CA ALA A 51 -18.61 -2.04 -8.06
C ALA A 51 -19.99 -2.57 -7.65
N GLY A 52 -20.98 -2.54 -8.55
CA GLY A 52 -22.30 -3.11 -8.27
C GLY A 52 -22.25 -4.61 -7.97
N THR A 53 -21.39 -5.35 -8.69
CA THR A 53 -21.16 -6.78 -8.44
C THR A 53 -20.51 -6.99 -7.08
N LEU A 54 -19.45 -6.25 -6.75
CA LEU A 54 -18.78 -6.32 -5.44
C LEU A 54 -19.76 -6.03 -4.29
N GLN A 55 -20.55 -4.96 -4.41
CA GLN A 55 -21.57 -4.61 -3.41
C GLN A 55 -22.65 -5.69 -3.26
N SER A 56 -22.99 -6.43 -4.34
CA SER A 56 -23.93 -7.55 -4.23
C SER A 56 -23.35 -8.70 -3.39
N VAL A 57 -22.04 -8.95 -3.52
CA VAL A 57 -21.33 -9.95 -2.71
C VAL A 57 -21.25 -9.50 -1.25
N GLU A 58 -20.91 -8.23 -0.99
CA GLU A 58 -20.87 -7.72 0.40
C GLU A 58 -22.23 -7.77 1.08
N ARG A 59 -23.30 -7.39 0.37
CA ARG A 59 -24.67 -7.54 0.89
C ARG A 59 -25.02 -8.99 1.20
N ALA A 60 -24.63 -9.93 0.35
CA ALA A 60 -24.84 -11.36 0.59
C ALA A 60 -24.04 -11.88 1.81
N LEU A 61 -22.92 -11.24 2.13
CA LEU A 61 -22.09 -11.54 3.30
C LEU A 61 -22.43 -10.69 4.54
N HIS A 62 -23.43 -9.81 4.46
CA HIS A 62 -23.78 -8.84 5.51
C HIS A 62 -22.61 -7.91 5.90
N LEU A 63 -21.82 -7.50 4.91
CA LEU A 63 -20.67 -6.59 5.06
C LEU A 63 -20.95 -5.18 4.52
N ASP A 64 -22.19 -4.88 4.10
CA ASP A 64 -22.60 -3.62 3.45
C ASP A 64 -22.69 -2.42 4.41
N ILE A 65 -21.58 -2.12 5.09
CA ILE A 65 -21.48 -1.10 6.13
C ILE A 65 -21.08 0.27 5.60
N GLU A 66 -20.71 0.39 4.31
CA GLU A 66 -20.11 1.59 3.72
C GLU A 66 -20.98 2.82 3.96
N ARG A 67 -22.29 2.71 3.71
CA ARG A 67 -23.24 3.81 3.91
C ARG A 67 -23.35 4.23 5.36
N THR A 68 -23.55 3.27 6.25
CA THR A 68 -23.74 3.55 7.68
C THR A 68 -22.47 4.14 8.29
N ALA A 69 -21.31 3.60 7.94
CA ALA A 69 -20.01 4.10 8.40
C ALA A 69 -19.72 5.51 7.86
N ASN A 70 -20.06 5.79 6.61
CA ASN A 70 -19.88 7.10 6.02
C ASN A 70 -20.82 8.15 6.61
N ALA A 71 -22.11 7.82 6.77
CA ALA A 71 -23.07 8.69 7.44
C ALA A 71 -22.65 8.97 8.90
N TRP A 72 -22.09 7.98 9.60
CA TRP A 72 -21.54 8.17 10.93
C TRP A 72 -20.42 9.22 10.93
N LEU A 73 -19.41 9.11 10.07
CA LEU A 73 -18.32 10.10 10.05
C LEU A 73 -18.79 11.49 9.61
N ALA A 74 -19.71 11.56 8.64
CA ALA A 74 -20.34 12.82 8.23
C ALA A 74 -21.08 13.52 9.39
N GLY A 75 -21.67 12.74 10.30
CA GLY A 75 -22.30 13.23 11.53
C GLY A 75 -21.33 13.64 12.64
N HIS A 76 -20.02 13.40 12.50
CA HIS A 76 -18.99 13.74 13.50
C HIS A 76 -17.91 14.66 12.94
N PRO A 77 -18.20 15.97 12.73
CA PRO A 77 -17.28 16.90 12.07
C PRO A 77 -15.89 17.00 12.72
N ALA A 78 -15.79 16.82 14.05
CA ALA A 78 -14.51 16.83 14.76
C ALA A 78 -13.56 15.69 14.35
N LEU A 79 -14.09 14.57 13.84
CA LEU A 79 -13.31 13.42 13.39
C LEU A 79 -12.93 13.50 11.91
N ILE A 80 -13.54 14.40 11.15
CA ILE A 80 -13.28 14.54 9.72
C ILE A 80 -11.84 14.99 9.44
N PRO A 81 -11.31 16.09 10.03
CA PRO A 81 -9.93 16.50 9.78
C PRO A 81 -8.89 15.40 10.06
N PRO A 82 -8.86 14.73 11.23
CA PRO A 82 -7.88 13.67 11.46
C PRO A 82 -8.04 12.48 10.50
N ALA A 83 -9.27 12.13 10.09
CA ALA A 83 -9.50 11.09 9.09
C ALA A 83 -8.92 11.49 7.72
N VAL A 84 -9.16 12.71 7.26
CA VAL A 84 -8.61 13.23 5.99
C VAL A 84 -7.08 13.35 6.06
N TYR A 85 -6.51 13.79 7.18
CA TYR A 85 -5.05 13.80 7.39
C TYR A 85 -4.46 12.39 7.28
N CYS A 86 -5.08 11.41 7.95
CA CYS A 86 -4.65 10.02 7.87
C CYS A 86 -4.71 9.53 6.41
N TYR A 87 -5.82 9.78 5.72
CA TYR A 87 -6.04 9.41 4.32
C TYR A 87 -5.02 10.04 3.37
N ARG A 88 -4.61 11.29 3.57
CA ARG A 88 -3.69 12.00 2.67
C ARG A 88 -2.21 11.71 2.94
N LEU A 89 -1.83 11.46 4.20
CA LEU A 89 -0.43 11.42 4.64
C LEU A 89 0.17 10.01 4.71
N TYR A 90 -0.53 8.96 4.25
CA TYR A 90 0.00 7.59 4.32
C TYR A 90 1.33 7.40 3.59
N TYR A 91 1.60 8.15 2.51
CA TYR A 91 2.90 8.11 1.83
C TYR A 91 4.04 8.63 2.70
N ALA A 92 3.78 9.61 3.57
CA ALA A 92 4.76 10.08 4.54
C ALA A 92 5.09 8.98 5.57
N ALA A 93 4.06 8.26 6.04
CA ALA A 93 4.27 7.10 6.90
C ALA A 93 5.05 5.98 6.19
N LEU A 94 4.73 5.70 4.93
CA LEU A 94 5.43 4.73 4.09
C LEU A 94 6.91 5.07 3.95
N LEU A 95 7.23 6.31 3.56
CA LEU A 95 8.60 6.79 3.42
C LEU A 95 9.34 6.77 4.77
N GLY A 96 8.69 7.21 5.85
CA GLY A 96 9.24 7.23 7.20
C GLY A 96 9.63 5.83 7.68
N VAL A 97 8.75 4.84 7.53
CA VAL A 97 9.02 3.45 7.89
C VAL A 97 10.13 2.87 7.01
N LEU A 98 10.10 3.12 5.70
CA LEU A 98 11.12 2.64 4.78
C LEU A 98 12.51 3.17 5.14
N LEU A 99 12.62 4.47 5.43
CA LEU A 99 13.86 5.12 5.86
C LEU A 99 14.31 4.59 7.23
N TRP A 100 13.39 4.46 8.19
CA TRP A 100 13.70 3.95 9.51
C TRP A 100 14.25 2.52 9.46
N VAL A 101 13.60 1.60 8.73
CA VAL A 101 14.11 0.22 8.56
C VAL A 101 15.44 0.23 7.82
N PHE A 102 15.62 1.07 6.79
CA PHE A 102 16.89 1.19 6.07
C PHE A 102 18.05 1.59 6.98
N VAL A 103 17.84 2.58 7.84
CA VAL A 103 18.89 3.14 8.73
C VAL A 103 19.14 2.26 9.95
N ARG A 104 18.10 1.67 10.54
CA ARG A 104 18.18 0.99 11.85
C ARG A 104 18.14 -0.54 11.78
N HIS A 105 17.61 -1.13 10.72
CA HIS A 105 17.32 -2.56 10.61
C HIS A 105 17.68 -3.11 9.22
N ALA A 106 18.95 -3.01 8.84
CA ALA A 106 19.43 -3.32 7.48
C ALA A 106 19.15 -4.76 7.05
N GLU A 107 19.22 -5.70 7.99
CA GLU A 107 18.90 -7.11 7.80
C GLU A 107 17.42 -7.35 7.50
N VAL A 108 16.53 -6.52 8.03
CA VAL A 108 15.08 -6.57 7.77
C VAL A 108 14.73 -5.81 6.50
N TYR A 109 15.44 -4.72 6.21
CA TYR A 109 15.21 -3.83 5.08
C TYR A 109 15.04 -4.58 3.75
N LEU A 110 16.01 -5.44 3.40
CA LEU A 110 15.97 -6.17 2.12
C LEU A 110 14.73 -7.06 1.98
N ARG A 111 14.26 -7.65 3.09
CA ARG A 111 13.06 -8.49 3.10
C ARG A 111 11.82 -7.64 2.86
N VAL A 112 11.63 -6.59 3.66
CA VAL A 112 10.42 -5.77 3.58
C VAL A 112 10.36 -4.97 2.28
N ARG A 113 11.51 -4.50 1.77
CA ARG A 113 11.63 -3.82 0.47
C ARG A 113 11.30 -4.75 -0.71
N ARG A 114 11.62 -6.04 -0.63
CA ARG A 114 11.16 -7.02 -1.65
C ARG A 114 9.65 -7.20 -1.60
N THR A 115 9.07 -7.28 -0.40
CA THR A 115 7.61 -7.32 -0.24
C THR A 115 6.96 -6.07 -0.82
N LEU A 116 7.50 -4.87 -0.57
CA LEU A 116 6.97 -3.62 -1.11
C LEU A 116 6.92 -3.65 -2.64
N VAL A 117 8.03 -3.98 -3.28
CA VAL A 117 8.12 -4.07 -4.73
C VAL A 117 7.21 -5.18 -5.29
N ALA A 118 7.11 -6.32 -4.60
CA ALA A 118 6.20 -7.38 -5.01
C ALA A 118 4.73 -6.95 -4.93
N MET A 119 4.33 -6.22 -3.88
CA MET A 119 2.98 -5.64 -3.79
C MET A 119 2.70 -4.67 -4.93
N SER A 120 3.63 -3.74 -5.20
CA SER A 120 3.51 -2.78 -6.32
C SER A 120 3.34 -3.47 -7.67
N LEU A 121 4.05 -4.57 -7.92
CA LEU A 121 3.94 -5.31 -9.18
C LEU A 121 2.69 -6.17 -9.27
N LEU A 122 2.31 -6.84 -8.18
CA LEU A 122 1.16 -7.74 -8.15
C LEU A 122 -0.17 -7.01 -8.22
N VAL A 123 -0.25 -5.79 -7.69
CA VAL A 123 -1.51 -5.03 -7.70
C VAL A 123 -1.84 -4.47 -9.08
N LEU A 124 -0.85 -4.10 -9.89
CA LEU A 124 -1.07 -3.48 -11.19
C LEU A 124 -2.01 -4.32 -12.07
N PRO A 125 -1.77 -5.62 -12.35
CA PRO A 125 -2.68 -6.44 -13.15
C PRO A 125 -4.12 -6.43 -12.65
N VAL A 126 -4.35 -6.35 -11.33
CA VAL A 126 -5.70 -6.29 -10.75
C VAL A 126 -6.41 -5.01 -11.15
N PHE A 127 -5.74 -3.86 -11.07
CA PHE A 127 -6.31 -2.57 -11.48
C PHE A 127 -6.66 -2.50 -12.98
N TRP A 128 -5.94 -3.25 -13.81
CA TRP A 128 -6.23 -3.34 -15.24
C TRP A 128 -7.36 -4.33 -15.53
N ALA A 129 -7.37 -5.49 -14.87
CA ALA A 129 -8.34 -6.55 -15.11
C ALA A 129 -9.71 -6.22 -14.51
N VAL A 130 -9.74 -5.58 -13.34
CA VAL A 130 -10.95 -5.30 -12.58
C VAL A 130 -10.95 -3.83 -12.16
N PRO A 131 -11.19 -2.88 -13.08
CA PRO A 131 -11.42 -1.50 -12.68
C PRO A 131 -12.60 -1.45 -11.71
N MET A 132 -12.47 -0.68 -10.64
CA MET A 132 -13.42 -0.67 -9.53
C MET A 132 -13.75 0.76 -9.12
N SER A 133 -15.03 1.12 -9.23
CA SER A 133 -15.52 2.41 -8.77
C SER A 133 -15.70 2.41 -7.24
N PRO A 134 -15.15 3.39 -6.50
CA PRO A 134 -15.30 3.47 -5.05
C PRO A 134 -16.75 3.77 -4.62
N PRO A 135 -17.12 3.51 -3.35
CA PRO A 135 -18.46 3.71 -2.83
C PRO A 135 -19.02 5.13 -3.06
N ARG A 136 -18.20 6.16 -2.86
CA ARG A 136 -18.57 7.58 -3.07
C ARG A 136 -19.02 7.95 -4.49
N PHE A 137 -18.70 7.13 -5.48
CA PHE A 137 -19.13 7.31 -6.87
C PHE A 137 -20.19 6.30 -7.30
N ALA A 138 -20.18 5.09 -6.73
CA ALA A 138 -21.04 3.99 -7.16
C ALA A 138 -22.32 3.81 -6.32
N LEU A 139 -22.28 4.17 -5.04
CA LEU A 139 -23.42 3.99 -4.13
C LEU A 139 -24.15 5.32 -3.90
N PRO A 140 -25.49 5.34 -3.95
CA PRO A 140 -26.24 6.58 -3.72
C PRO A 140 -26.04 7.07 -2.29
N GLY A 141 -26.08 8.37 -2.01
CA GLY A 141 -26.07 8.90 -0.63
C GLY A 141 -24.81 8.62 0.22
N ILE A 142 -23.68 8.30 -0.41
CA ILE A 142 -22.36 8.38 0.21
C ILE A 142 -21.81 9.79 0.00
N VAL A 143 -21.30 10.40 1.08
CA VAL A 143 -20.64 11.71 1.05
C VAL A 143 -19.16 11.52 0.71
N ASP A 144 -18.64 12.32 -0.24
CA ASP A 144 -17.22 12.34 -0.57
C ASP A 144 -16.46 13.23 0.42
N ILE A 145 -16.26 12.69 1.62
CA ILE A 145 -15.67 13.42 2.76
C ILE A 145 -14.27 13.95 2.42
N VAL A 146 -13.47 13.18 1.68
CA VAL A 146 -12.09 13.58 1.34
C VAL A 146 -12.08 14.73 0.34
N ALA A 147 -12.99 14.75 -0.63
CA ALA A 147 -13.07 15.84 -1.59
C ALA A 147 -13.70 17.11 -0.99
N GLU A 148 -14.65 16.99 -0.07
CA GLU A 148 -15.33 18.11 0.57
C GLU A 148 -14.45 18.81 1.62
N HIS A 149 -13.55 18.07 2.25
CA HIS A 149 -12.68 18.57 3.32
C HIS A 149 -11.20 18.50 2.92
N ASP A 150 -10.89 18.65 1.63
CA ASP A 150 -9.52 18.54 1.16
C ASP A 150 -8.58 19.57 1.81
N LEU A 151 -7.42 19.10 2.24
CA LEU A 151 -6.43 19.87 3.01
C LEU A 151 -5.79 21.01 2.21
N TRP A 152 -5.81 20.91 0.88
CA TRP A 152 -5.14 21.86 -0.02
C TRP A 152 -6.12 22.65 -0.87
N GLY A 153 -7.42 22.58 -0.59
CA GLY A 153 -8.46 23.28 -1.35
C GLY A 153 -8.54 22.85 -2.82
N ARG A 154 -8.00 21.67 -3.17
CA ARG A 154 -8.10 21.11 -4.53
C ARG A 154 -9.44 20.40 -4.67
N HIS A 155 -10.43 21.14 -5.14
CA HIS A 155 -11.72 20.60 -5.55
C HIS A 155 -11.62 19.65 -6.78
N ASP A 156 -10.48 19.68 -7.46
CA ASP A 156 -10.09 18.86 -8.61
C ASP A 156 -9.92 17.36 -8.28
N THR A 157 -10.07 16.96 -7.02
CA THR A 157 -10.10 15.54 -6.61
C THR A 157 -11.31 14.77 -7.13
N ARG A 158 -12.36 15.48 -7.57
CA ARG A 158 -13.52 14.92 -8.29
C ARG A 158 -13.35 14.90 -9.81
N ASP A 159 -12.29 15.52 -10.34
CA ASP A 159 -12.11 15.62 -11.78
C ASP A 159 -11.64 14.27 -12.34
N LEU A 160 -12.55 13.57 -13.01
CA LEU A 160 -12.27 12.31 -13.71
C LEU A 160 -11.34 12.52 -14.93
N GLY A 161 -11.11 13.76 -15.35
CA GLY A 161 -10.28 14.14 -16.50
C GLY A 161 -8.83 14.52 -16.19
N ASN A 162 -8.45 14.66 -14.91
CA ASN A 162 -7.11 15.16 -14.51
C ASN A 162 -5.99 14.10 -14.57
N GLY A 163 -6.27 12.90 -15.10
CA GLY A 163 -5.32 11.80 -15.19
C GLY A 163 -5.08 11.03 -13.89
N GLN A 164 -5.84 11.31 -12.81
CA GLN A 164 -5.85 10.46 -11.62
C GLN A 164 -6.73 9.23 -11.87
N ASN A 165 -6.19 8.05 -11.58
CA ASN A 165 -6.95 6.80 -11.66
C ASN A 165 -7.94 6.71 -10.49
N ASN A 166 -9.16 7.14 -10.75
CA ASN A 166 -10.27 7.14 -9.80
C ASN A 166 -11.02 5.79 -9.72
N PHE A 167 -10.67 4.83 -10.58
CA PHE A 167 -11.36 3.54 -10.73
C PHE A 167 -10.46 2.36 -10.36
N SER A 168 -9.55 2.55 -9.40
CA SER A 168 -8.70 1.51 -8.85
C SER A 168 -8.95 1.31 -7.35
N ALA A 169 -10.23 1.21 -6.95
CA ALA A 169 -10.57 1.03 -5.54
C ALA A 169 -10.10 -0.34 -5.00
N MET A 170 -10.17 -1.41 -5.81
CA MET A 170 -9.82 -2.76 -5.37
C MET A 170 -8.44 -3.21 -5.93
N PRO A 171 -7.51 -3.69 -5.09
CA PRO A 171 -7.49 -3.60 -3.63
C PRO A 171 -7.11 -2.18 -3.14
N SER A 172 -7.42 -1.87 -1.88
CA SER A 172 -7.11 -0.57 -1.27
C SER A 172 -5.62 -0.38 -1.00
N MET A 173 -4.95 0.48 -1.76
CA MET A 173 -3.52 0.74 -1.49
C MET A 173 -3.27 1.58 -0.24
N HIS A 174 -4.23 2.37 0.23
CA HIS A 174 -4.17 2.99 1.56
C HIS A 174 -3.99 1.92 2.66
N VAL A 175 -4.81 0.87 2.60
CA VAL A 175 -4.71 -0.28 3.52
C VAL A 175 -3.48 -1.13 3.19
N GLY A 176 -3.20 -1.41 1.92
CA GLY A 176 -2.04 -2.21 1.51
C GLY A 176 -0.70 -1.62 1.98
N TRP A 177 -0.49 -0.33 1.81
CA TRP A 177 0.73 0.35 2.27
C TRP A 177 0.80 0.47 3.79
N SER A 178 -0.32 0.70 4.47
CA SER A 178 -0.34 0.69 5.94
C SER A 178 -0.10 -0.70 6.53
N LEU A 179 -0.62 -1.77 5.90
CA LEU A 179 -0.31 -3.16 6.22
C LEU A 179 1.18 -3.47 6.01
N TRP A 180 1.76 -2.98 4.92
CA TRP A 180 3.20 -3.11 4.69
C TRP A 180 4.02 -2.40 5.78
N CYS A 181 3.63 -1.18 6.16
CA CYS A 181 4.27 -0.44 7.25
C CYS A 181 4.21 -1.23 8.56
N ALA A 182 3.03 -1.76 8.90
CA ALA A 182 2.84 -2.59 10.09
C ALA A 182 3.71 -3.86 10.04
N TYR A 183 3.72 -4.55 8.90
CA TYR A 183 4.57 -5.73 8.67
C TYR A 183 6.07 -5.41 8.81
N ALA A 184 6.51 -4.26 8.32
CA ALA A 184 7.91 -3.85 8.38
C ALA A 184 8.35 -3.54 9.82
N VAL A 185 7.56 -2.76 10.55
CA VAL A 185 7.79 -2.45 11.97
C VAL A 185 7.72 -3.71 12.83
N TRP A 186 6.69 -4.53 12.64
CA TRP A 186 6.56 -5.80 13.35
C TRP A 186 7.75 -6.71 13.08
N SER A 187 8.20 -6.84 11.84
CA SER A 187 9.36 -7.66 11.48
C SER A 187 10.66 -7.18 12.12
N ALA A 188 10.83 -5.86 12.28
CA ALA A 188 12.00 -5.26 12.91
C ALA A 188 12.01 -5.40 14.44
N LEU A 189 10.84 -5.30 15.08
CA LEU A 189 10.74 -5.24 16.54
C LEU A 189 10.41 -6.58 17.20
N ARG A 190 9.77 -7.53 16.52
CA ARG A 190 9.18 -8.73 17.16
C ARG A 190 10.15 -9.59 17.96
N ALA A 191 11.43 -9.60 17.62
CA ALA A 191 12.43 -10.40 18.32
C ALA A 191 12.85 -9.78 19.67
N ALA A 192 12.91 -8.45 19.74
CA ALA A 192 13.36 -7.72 20.94
C ALA A 192 12.19 -7.20 21.79
N HIS A 193 11.10 -6.76 21.15
CA HIS A 193 9.97 -6.09 21.77
C HIS A 193 8.64 -6.59 21.19
N PRO A 194 8.23 -7.85 21.47
CA PRO A 194 7.07 -8.47 20.82
C PRO A 194 5.74 -7.72 21.07
N ARG A 195 5.54 -7.17 22.27
CA ARG A 195 4.34 -6.38 22.59
C ARG A 195 4.29 -5.06 21.81
N ALA A 196 5.41 -4.33 21.74
CA ALA A 196 5.49 -3.09 20.97
C ALA A 196 5.36 -3.35 19.46
N ALA A 197 5.88 -4.48 18.97
CA ALA A 197 5.74 -4.91 17.59
C ALA A 197 4.26 -5.09 17.17
N LEU A 198 3.39 -5.51 18.10
CA LEU A 198 1.95 -5.66 17.83
C LEU A 198 1.24 -4.31 17.65
N LEU A 199 1.71 -3.25 18.30
CA LEU A 199 1.10 -1.91 18.17
C LEU A 199 1.19 -1.37 16.73
N ALA A 200 2.14 -1.86 15.92
CA ALA A 200 2.27 -1.49 14.53
C ALA A 200 0.99 -1.76 13.71
N TRP A 201 0.20 -2.78 14.10
CA TRP A 201 -1.04 -3.14 13.44
C TRP A 201 -2.20 -2.17 13.72
N LEU A 202 -2.06 -1.24 14.67
CA LEU A 202 -3.04 -0.17 14.85
C LEU A 202 -3.14 0.73 13.62
N PHE A 203 -2.03 0.95 12.91
CA PHE A 203 -2.04 1.84 11.74
C PHE A 203 -2.95 1.34 10.61
N PRO A 204 -2.85 0.11 10.09
CA PRO A 204 -3.78 -0.39 9.09
C PRO A 204 -5.22 -0.53 9.59
N LEU A 205 -5.45 -0.74 10.90
CA LEU A 205 -6.80 -0.75 11.47
C LEU A 205 -7.43 0.65 11.41
N VAL A 206 -6.68 1.68 11.83
CA VAL A 206 -7.13 3.08 11.71
C VAL A 206 -7.34 3.44 10.25
N MET A 207 -6.41 3.09 9.36
CA MET A 207 -6.55 3.34 7.93
C MET A 207 -7.79 2.66 7.34
N THR A 208 -8.08 1.42 7.75
CA THR A 208 -9.28 0.68 7.33
C THR A 208 -10.55 1.42 7.73
N ALA A 209 -10.63 1.87 8.98
CA ALA A 209 -11.76 2.68 9.44
C ALA A 209 -11.89 3.97 8.62
N VAL A 210 -10.77 4.68 8.38
CA VAL A 210 -10.72 5.91 7.59
C VAL A 210 -11.22 5.68 6.16
N VAL A 211 -10.74 4.66 5.45
CA VAL A 211 -11.13 4.48 4.04
C VAL A 211 -12.59 4.07 3.84
N ILE A 212 -13.14 3.29 4.77
CA ILE A 212 -14.56 2.88 4.73
C ILE A 212 -15.44 4.08 5.09
N THR A 213 -15.14 4.74 6.21
CA THR A 213 -15.93 5.90 6.68
C THR A 213 -15.84 7.10 5.73
N THR A 214 -14.76 7.27 4.99
CA THR A 214 -14.66 8.33 3.97
C THR A 214 -15.29 7.95 2.62
N GLY A 215 -15.88 6.76 2.49
CA GLY A 215 -16.53 6.31 1.26
C GLY A 215 -15.55 5.97 0.12
N ASN A 216 -14.27 5.71 0.45
CA ASN A 216 -13.24 5.48 -0.55
C ASN A 216 -13.08 4.01 -0.93
N HIS A 217 -13.42 3.09 -0.04
CA HIS A 217 -13.20 1.66 -0.23
C HIS A 217 -14.30 0.81 0.39
N TYR A 218 -14.57 -0.33 -0.23
CA TYR A 218 -15.43 -1.39 0.28
C TYR A 218 -14.70 -2.26 1.30
N VAL A 219 -15.41 -3.05 2.11
CA VAL A 219 -14.78 -4.01 3.04
C VAL A 219 -13.93 -5.05 2.28
N LEU A 220 -14.38 -5.54 1.13
CA LEU A 220 -13.63 -6.52 0.32
C LEU A 220 -12.37 -5.92 -0.31
N ASP A 221 -12.26 -4.60 -0.48
CA ASP A 221 -11.02 -3.95 -0.90
C ASP A 221 -9.92 -4.10 0.18
N VAL A 222 -10.33 -4.06 1.45
CA VAL A 222 -9.46 -4.26 2.63
C VAL A 222 -8.96 -5.71 2.65
N VAL A 223 -9.87 -6.66 2.43
CA VAL A 223 -9.53 -8.09 2.32
C VAL A 223 -8.56 -8.33 1.17
N GLY A 224 -8.82 -7.74 0.01
CA GLY A 224 -7.91 -7.80 -1.15
C GLY A 224 -6.51 -7.27 -0.84
N SER A 225 -6.41 -6.24 0.00
CA SER A 225 -5.13 -5.66 0.45
C SER A 225 -4.35 -6.61 1.37
N ALA A 226 -5.05 -7.31 2.26
CA ALA A 226 -4.47 -8.33 3.12
C ALA A 226 -3.97 -9.53 2.31
N VAL A 227 -4.76 -9.99 1.33
CA VAL A 227 -4.36 -11.05 0.39
C VAL A 227 -3.14 -10.63 -0.43
N LEU A 228 -3.13 -9.39 -0.95
CA LEU A 228 -1.99 -8.83 -1.70
C LEU A 228 -0.71 -8.86 -0.87
N LEU A 229 -0.75 -8.41 0.39
CA LEU A 229 0.41 -8.46 1.29
C LEU A 229 0.87 -9.92 1.49
N ALA A 230 -0.06 -10.84 1.77
CA ALA A 230 0.27 -12.24 2.01
C ALA A 230 0.95 -12.89 0.79
N LEU A 231 0.41 -12.66 -0.41
CA LEU A 231 1.00 -13.14 -1.67
C LEU A 231 2.40 -12.53 -1.89
N ALA A 232 2.55 -11.22 -1.68
CA ALA A 232 3.83 -10.53 -1.83
C ALA A 232 4.90 -11.05 -0.85
N VAL A 233 4.52 -11.35 0.39
CA VAL A 233 5.38 -12.00 1.39
C VAL A 233 5.76 -13.41 0.92
N GLY A 234 4.80 -14.19 0.41
CA GLY A 234 5.03 -15.53 -0.12
C GLY A 234 6.04 -15.55 -1.28
N VAL A 235 5.80 -14.73 -2.32
CA VAL A 235 6.69 -14.58 -3.49
C VAL A 235 8.09 -14.14 -3.06
N SER A 236 8.18 -13.22 -2.10
CA SER A 236 9.46 -12.71 -1.60
C SER A 236 10.28 -13.77 -0.86
N ARG A 237 9.63 -14.75 -0.21
CA ARG A 237 10.30 -15.87 0.48
C ARG A 237 10.75 -16.96 -0.50
N LEU A 238 9.92 -17.33 -1.47
CA LEU A 238 10.25 -18.37 -2.46
C LEU A 238 11.50 -18.02 -3.28
N LYS A 239 11.66 -16.75 -3.67
CA LYS A 239 12.87 -16.28 -4.37
C LYS A 239 14.14 -16.39 -3.54
N VAL A 240 14.03 -16.35 -2.21
CA VAL A 240 15.19 -16.52 -1.31
C VAL A 240 15.59 -18.00 -1.25
N LEU A 241 14.62 -18.90 -1.06
CA LEU A 241 14.86 -20.34 -0.95
C LEU A 241 15.50 -20.92 -2.22
N ARG A 242 14.95 -20.60 -3.40
CA ARG A 242 15.51 -21.07 -4.69
C ARG A 242 16.95 -20.60 -4.91
N ARG A 243 17.27 -19.38 -4.46
CA ARG A 243 18.63 -18.82 -4.60
C ARG A 243 19.62 -19.51 -3.66
N SER A 244 19.20 -19.90 -2.45
CA SER A 244 20.04 -20.67 -1.54
C SER A 244 20.29 -22.09 -2.03
N GLU A 245 19.28 -22.77 -2.59
CA GLU A 245 19.42 -24.12 -3.18
C GLU A 245 20.40 -24.09 -4.35
N THR A 246 20.20 -23.17 -5.32
CA THR A 246 21.09 -23.02 -6.48
C THR A 246 22.54 -22.75 -6.08
N GLN A 247 22.78 -21.94 -5.04
CA GLN A 247 24.14 -21.67 -4.54
C GLN A 247 24.75 -22.87 -3.80
N GLY A 248 23.93 -23.69 -3.14
CA GLY A 248 24.37 -24.95 -2.52
C GLY A 248 24.86 -25.94 -3.56
N ASP A 249 24.08 -26.14 -4.63
CA ASP A 249 24.39 -27.08 -5.71
C ASP A 249 25.68 -26.70 -6.45
N LEU A 250 25.87 -25.40 -6.75
CA LEU A 250 27.10 -24.90 -7.39
C LEU A 250 28.34 -25.10 -6.52
N ARG A 251 28.22 -24.96 -5.19
CA ARG A 251 29.34 -25.19 -4.25
C ARG A 251 29.65 -26.67 -4.08
N ALA A 252 28.65 -27.53 -4.14
CA ALA A 252 28.83 -28.98 -4.11
C ALA A 252 29.54 -29.48 -5.37
N SER A 253 29.14 -28.98 -6.55
CA SER A 253 29.76 -29.31 -7.84
C SER A 253 31.21 -28.83 -7.98
N GLN A 254 31.66 -27.84 -7.22
CA GLN A 254 33.05 -27.36 -7.25
C GLN A 254 33.98 -28.11 -6.27
N ARG A 255 33.43 -29.00 -5.43
CA ARG A 255 34.19 -29.76 -4.42
C ARG A 255 34.31 -31.26 -4.72
N GLY A 256 33.63 -31.75 -5.74
CA GLY A 256 33.78 -33.12 -6.28
C GLY A 256 34.53 -33.08 -7.60
#